data_AF-A0A6C1E9Z6-F1
#
_entry.id   AF-A0A6C1E9Z6-F1
#
_cell.length_a   1.000
_cell.length_b   1.000
_cell.length_c   1.000
_cell.angle_alpha   90.00
_cell.angle_beta   90.00
_cell.angle_gamma   90.00
#
_symmetry.space_group_name_H-M   'P 1'
#
loop_
_entity.id
_entity.type
_entity.pdbx_description
1 polymer ?
#
loop_
_entity_poly.entity_id
_entity_poly.type
_entity_poly.pdbx_seq_one_letter_code
_entity_poly.pdbx_strand_id
1 'polypeptide(L)'
;MFSTLKSRRLLIRRSAILLLSVFFSYIILSACRNHASTKSNGHEDERTAVESSVFKWIEKRQQRIASESPMKRLFGHFLPPFSTISNDERVLLAQISDNKISKRNKCRYVFEVLYKVDPKWDNVQSAKFHNIDELDNTLISLLGERLRTYDYCFLSGELDPAQIFQNSAIDPFDLQKRMFPFLKRVSKESDVMMWPIVTDLSTGESVPNPQVDMESSKFNGNFWSNWRKLSSGRGFVLTMSEKDVPLFLKQLKVMEFLKNVLPFQIITTGNDLSLESIGKISKIAKEVGQKVYLIDCSTMLDSEFSKAFISFFQNKWVATLFNTFKEFILLDADVVPFVKSDYFFNSPSYKRSGILLFKDRVMQNEHTFDYCVEMLSGVEPSGQEHRLISSKLIFDSSLSFSSSSSEEASVYYNFFEKLQLHHVDSGLVVVNKREK
;
A
#
# COMPACT_ATOMS: atom_id res chain seq x y z
N MET A 1 -62.17 -45.03 43.16
CA MET A 1 -61.80 -44.20 41.98
C MET A 1 -61.23 -42.83 42.39
N PHE A 2 -60.33 -42.75 43.39
CA PHE A 2 -59.71 -41.48 43.83
C PHE A 2 -58.20 -41.57 44.14
N SER A 3 -57.54 -42.73 43.96
CA SER A 3 -56.10 -42.90 44.19
C SER A 3 -55.22 -42.57 42.98
N THR A 4 -55.77 -42.52 41.77
CA THR A 4 -55.02 -42.32 40.52
C THR A 4 -54.81 -40.84 40.13
N LEU A 5 -55.61 -39.92 40.67
CA LEU A 5 -55.50 -38.48 40.40
C LEU A 5 -54.40 -37.77 41.21
N LYS A 6 -54.11 -38.23 42.44
CA LYS A 6 -53.01 -37.68 43.26
C LYS A 6 -51.63 -38.03 42.70
N SER A 7 -51.45 -39.25 42.18
CA SER A 7 -50.18 -39.71 41.59
C SER A 7 -49.84 -38.94 40.30
N ARG A 8 -50.82 -38.71 39.41
CA ARG A 8 -50.63 -37.91 38.18
C ARG A 8 -50.28 -36.45 38.46
N ARG A 9 -50.90 -35.80 39.46
CA ARG A 9 -50.55 -34.42 39.86
C ARG A 9 -49.15 -34.33 40.47
N LEU A 10 -48.70 -35.38 41.18
CA LEU A 10 -47.35 -35.44 41.75
C LEU A 10 -46.29 -35.62 40.66
N LEU A 11 -46.54 -36.47 39.67
CA LEU A 11 -45.67 -36.67 38.51
C LEU A 11 -45.56 -35.39 37.66
N ILE A 12 -46.68 -34.72 37.36
CA ILE A 12 -46.65 -33.46 36.59
C ILE A 12 -45.92 -32.36 37.34
N ARG A 13 -46.08 -32.25 38.67
CA ARG A 13 -45.29 -31.31 39.49
C ARG A 13 -43.80 -31.64 39.47
N ARG A 14 -43.42 -32.92 39.57
CA ARG A 14 -42.01 -33.34 39.53
C ARG A 14 -41.38 -33.08 38.17
N SER A 15 -42.11 -33.33 37.07
CA SER A 15 -41.66 -33.01 35.70
C SER A 15 -41.54 -31.51 35.46
N ALA A 16 -42.47 -30.70 35.97
CA ALA A 16 -42.41 -29.24 35.86
C ALA A 16 -41.24 -28.64 36.66
N ILE A 17 -40.97 -29.16 37.86
CA ILE A 17 -39.81 -28.76 38.67
C ILE A 17 -38.50 -29.18 38.00
N LEU A 18 -38.45 -30.36 37.38
CA LEU A 18 -37.27 -30.81 36.63
C LEU A 18 -37.02 -29.91 35.41
N LEU A 19 -38.05 -29.58 34.64
CA LEU A 19 -37.96 -28.67 33.48
C LEU A 19 -37.54 -27.25 33.90
N LEU A 20 -38.08 -26.72 35.00
CA LEU A 20 -37.66 -25.44 35.57
C LEU A 20 -36.21 -25.49 36.05
N SER A 21 -35.77 -26.59 36.67
CA SER A 21 -34.39 -26.75 37.12
C SER A 21 -33.41 -26.85 35.94
N VAL A 22 -33.78 -27.51 34.84
CA VAL A 22 -32.97 -27.58 33.61
C VAL A 22 -32.94 -26.22 32.91
N PHE A 23 -34.06 -25.49 32.89
CA PHE A 23 -34.14 -24.14 32.32
C PHE A 23 -33.30 -23.13 33.12
N PHE A 24 -33.38 -23.15 34.45
CA PHE A 24 -32.53 -22.32 35.30
C PHE A 24 -31.06 -22.73 35.25
N SER A 25 -30.75 -24.02 35.17
CA SER A 25 -29.38 -24.51 34.98
C SER A 25 -28.81 -24.05 33.63
N TYR A 26 -29.62 -24.05 32.57
CA TYR A 26 -29.23 -23.52 31.26
C TYR A 26 -29.02 -22.00 31.28
N ILE A 27 -29.87 -21.24 31.99
CA ILE A 27 -29.69 -19.79 32.16
C ILE A 27 -28.42 -19.49 32.98
N ILE A 28 -28.16 -20.23 34.05
CA ILE A 28 -26.97 -20.05 34.89
C ILE A 28 -25.70 -20.47 34.13
N LEU A 29 -25.72 -21.56 33.36
CA LEU A 29 -24.61 -21.96 32.49
C LEU A 29 -24.39 -20.97 31.33
N SER A 30 -25.46 -20.38 30.78
CA SER A 30 -25.41 -19.32 29.76
C SER A 30 -24.84 -18.02 30.33
N ALA A 31 -25.25 -17.63 31.54
CA ALA A 31 -24.74 -16.47 32.24
C ALA A 31 -23.28 -16.64 32.69
N CYS A 32 -22.89 -17.86 33.10
CA CYS A 32 -21.49 -18.17 33.43
C CYS A 32 -20.59 -18.28 32.17
N ARG A 33 -21.12 -18.72 31.02
CA ARG A 33 -20.38 -18.71 29.75
C ARG A 33 -20.10 -17.29 29.24
N ASN A 34 -20.98 -16.34 29.51
CA ASN A 34 -20.77 -14.92 29.18
C ASN A 34 -19.77 -14.22 30.12
N HIS A 35 -19.28 -14.91 31.16
CA HIS A 35 -18.25 -14.41 32.07
C HIS A 35 -16.97 -15.25 32.07
N ALA A 36 -16.77 -16.08 31.06
CA ALA A 36 -15.42 -16.46 30.65
C ALA A 36 -14.80 -15.24 29.97
N SER A 37 -14.16 -14.39 30.78
CA SER A 37 -13.14 -13.45 30.34
C SER A 37 -12.31 -14.12 29.25
N THR A 38 -12.53 -13.70 28.00
CA THR A 38 -11.46 -13.67 27.02
C THR A 38 -10.36 -12.86 27.69
N LYS A 39 -9.39 -13.55 28.28
CA LYS A 39 -8.06 -12.99 28.43
C LYS A 39 -7.66 -12.57 27.02
N SER A 40 -7.80 -11.28 26.72
CA SER A 40 -7.11 -10.68 25.60
C SER A 40 -5.64 -10.90 25.89
N ASN A 41 -5.01 -11.77 25.10
CA ASN A 41 -3.57 -11.68 24.94
C ASN A 41 -3.29 -10.25 24.42
N GLY A 42 -2.31 -9.57 25.02
CA GLY A 42 -2.11 -8.11 24.95
C GLY A 42 -2.20 -7.49 23.56
N HIS A 43 -3.34 -6.86 23.26
CA HIS A 43 -3.64 -6.15 22.01
C HIS A 43 -4.52 -4.90 22.26
N GLU A 44 -4.49 -4.30 23.47
CA GLU A 44 -5.27 -3.08 23.74
C GLU A 44 -4.74 -1.85 22.97
N ASP A 45 -3.52 -1.92 22.43
CA ASP A 45 -2.83 -0.79 21.76
C ASP A 45 -2.89 -0.84 20.21
N GLU A 46 -3.59 -1.81 19.60
CA GLU A 46 -3.69 -1.87 18.13
C GLU A 46 -4.76 -0.93 17.57
N ARG A 47 -4.43 -0.19 16.51
CA ARG A 47 -5.40 0.63 15.77
C ARG A 47 -6.58 -0.21 15.29
N THR A 48 -7.80 0.29 15.49
CA THR A 48 -9.01 -0.32 14.94
C THR A 48 -9.27 0.16 13.50
N ALA A 49 -9.58 -0.78 12.60
CA ALA A 49 -10.00 -0.47 11.25
C ALA A 49 -11.26 0.43 11.23
N VAL A 50 -11.27 1.42 10.33
CA VAL A 50 -12.43 2.31 10.14
C VAL A 50 -13.68 1.54 9.70
N GLU A 51 -14.87 2.10 9.92
CA GLU A 51 -16.13 1.39 9.65
C GLU A 51 -16.32 0.96 8.19
N SER A 52 -15.79 1.73 7.24
CA SER A 52 -15.78 1.43 5.81
C SER A 52 -14.71 0.42 5.39
N SER A 53 -13.85 -0.03 6.30
CA SER A 53 -12.79 -0.99 6.02
C SER A 53 -13.33 -2.37 5.68
N VAL A 54 -12.73 -2.99 4.67
CA VAL A 54 -12.95 -4.39 4.31
C VAL A 54 -12.55 -5.32 5.45
N PHE A 55 -11.45 -5.02 6.15
CA PHE A 55 -10.98 -5.84 7.26
C PHE A 55 -11.96 -5.81 8.44
N LYS A 56 -12.52 -4.63 8.74
CA LYS A 56 -13.59 -4.50 9.74
C LYS A 56 -14.83 -5.28 9.35
N TRP A 57 -15.22 -5.22 8.09
CA TRP A 57 -16.37 -5.93 7.56
C TRP A 57 -16.21 -7.46 7.65
N ILE A 58 -15.02 -7.98 7.32
CA ILE A 58 -14.70 -9.41 7.41
C ILE A 58 -14.74 -9.87 8.87
N GLU A 59 -14.12 -9.12 9.78
CA GLU A 59 -14.12 -9.44 11.22
C GLU A 59 -15.56 -9.50 11.78
N LYS A 60 -16.41 -8.51 11.48
CA LYS A 60 -17.81 -8.49 11.92
C LYS A 60 -18.58 -9.74 11.46
N ARG A 61 -18.26 -10.28 10.28
CA ARG A 61 -18.87 -11.52 9.78
C ARG A 61 -18.32 -12.76 10.47
N GLN A 62 -17.02 -12.84 10.73
CA GLN A 62 -16.43 -13.93 11.51
C GLN A 62 -17.07 -14.00 12.91
N GLN A 63 -17.21 -12.85 13.58
CA GLN A 63 -17.87 -12.74 14.88
C GLN A 63 -19.35 -13.14 14.82
N ARG A 64 -20.07 -12.77 13.76
CA ARG A 64 -21.46 -13.21 13.55
C ARG A 64 -21.57 -14.72 13.43
N ILE A 65 -20.71 -15.36 12.65
CA ILE A 65 -20.70 -16.83 12.51
C ILE A 65 -20.34 -17.50 13.84
N ALA A 66 -19.37 -16.96 14.57
CA ALA A 66 -18.95 -17.49 15.86
C ALA A 66 -20.06 -17.41 16.93
N SER A 67 -20.89 -16.35 16.89
CA SER A 67 -21.98 -16.12 17.85
C SER A 67 -23.32 -16.80 17.46
N GLU A 68 -23.43 -17.40 16.28
CA GLU A 68 -24.64 -18.13 15.89
C GLU A 68 -24.86 -19.39 16.72
N SER A 69 -26.11 -19.59 17.16
CA SER A 69 -26.51 -20.79 17.90
C SER A 69 -26.33 -22.06 17.07
N PRO A 70 -26.08 -23.23 17.69
CA PRO A 70 -25.92 -24.50 16.98
C PRO A 70 -27.11 -24.82 16.06
N MET A 71 -28.32 -24.45 16.49
CA MET A 71 -29.56 -24.63 15.73
C MET A 71 -29.60 -23.75 14.47
N LYS A 72 -29.15 -22.48 14.53
CA LYS A 72 -29.04 -21.60 13.35
C LYS A 72 -27.96 -22.07 12.37
N ARG A 73 -26.85 -22.61 12.86
CA ARG A 73 -25.81 -23.22 11.99
C ARG A 73 -26.35 -24.42 11.23
N LEU A 74 -27.17 -25.25 11.89
CA LEU A 74 -27.83 -26.40 11.27
C LEU A 74 -28.91 -25.97 10.26
N PHE A 75 -29.76 -25.00 10.59
CA PHE A 75 -30.81 -24.52 9.69
C PHE A 75 -30.28 -23.70 8.50
N GLY A 76 -29.18 -22.96 8.65
CA GLY A 76 -28.51 -22.28 7.53
C GLY A 76 -28.00 -23.24 6.45
N HIS A 77 -27.75 -24.50 6.82
CA HIS A 77 -27.44 -25.57 5.86
C HIS A 77 -28.65 -26.02 5.03
N PHE A 78 -29.88 -25.95 5.56
CA PHE A 78 -31.07 -26.53 4.92
C PHE A 78 -32.11 -25.49 4.44
N LEU A 79 -32.05 -24.24 4.93
CA LEU A 79 -32.97 -23.15 4.57
C LEU A 79 -32.18 -21.85 4.27
N PRO A 80 -31.74 -21.65 3.00
CA PRO A 80 -31.00 -20.46 2.56
C PRO A 80 -31.64 -19.09 2.85
N PRO A 81 -32.97 -18.89 2.79
CA PRO A 81 -33.53 -17.53 2.88
C PRO A 81 -33.46 -16.88 4.27
N PHE A 82 -33.01 -17.60 5.30
CA PHE A 82 -32.87 -17.06 6.67
C PHE A 82 -31.42 -16.72 7.06
N SER A 83 -30.43 -16.96 6.18
CA SER A 83 -29.02 -16.65 6.42
C SER A 83 -28.53 -15.55 5.48
N THR A 84 -27.98 -14.47 6.04
CA THR A 84 -27.33 -13.39 5.27
C THR A 84 -25.94 -13.75 4.74
N ILE A 85 -25.42 -14.93 5.09
CA ILE A 85 -24.09 -15.43 4.73
C ILE A 85 -24.27 -16.81 4.06
N SER A 86 -23.74 -16.99 2.85
CA SER A 86 -23.82 -18.26 2.12
C SER A 86 -22.98 -19.35 2.80
N ASN A 87 -23.28 -20.63 2.51
CA ASN A 87 -22.47 -21.74 3.03
C ASN A 87 -21.01 -21.64 2.56
N ASP A 88 -20.78 -21.28 1.31
CA ASP A 88 -19.43 -21.10 0.77
C ASP A 88 -18.67 -19.98 1.49
N GLU A 89 -19.33 -18.85 1.76
CA GLU A 89 -18.76 -17.74 2.53
C GLU A 89 -18.49 -18.16 3.99
N ARG A 90 -19.33 -19.01 4.60
CA ARG A 90 -19.10 -19.55 5.95
C ARG A 90 -17.86 -20.44 6.02
N VAL A 91 -17.72 -21.37 5.07
CA VAL A 91 -16.55 -22.26 4.99
C VAL A 91 -15.29 -21.44 4.80
N LEU A 92 -15.34 -20.44 3.91
CA LEU A 92 -14.22 -19.54 3.65
C LEU A 92 -13.82 -18.75 4.90
N LEU A 93 -14.78 -18.13 5.60
CA LEU A 93 -14.51 -17.34 6.81
C LEU A 93 -14.01 -18.20 7.98
N ALA A 94 -14.47 -19.45 8.09
CA ALA A 94 -13.92 -20.40 9.05
C ALA A 94 -12.46 -20.77 8.72
N GLN A 95 -12.17 -21.06 7.45
CA GLN A 95 -10.80 -21.36 6.98
C GLN A 95 -9.86 -20.17 7.13
N ILE A 96 -10.35 -18.93 6.93
CA ILE A 96 -9.59 -17.70 7.18
C ILE A 96 -9.21 -17.61 8.66
N SER A 97 -10.17 -17.87 9.57
CA SER A 97 -9.94 -17.80 11.02
C SER A 97 -8.90 -18.82 11.50
N ASP A 98 -8.88 -20.00 10.89
CA ASP A 98 -7.91 -21.06 11.18
C ASP A 98 -6.58 -20.90 10.41
N ASN A 99 -6.42 -19.84 9.60
CA ASN A 99 -5.31 -19.63 8.67
C ASN A 99 -5.05 -20.83 7.73
N LYS A 100 -6.10 -21.56 7.33
CA LYS A 100 -6.06 -22.73 6.44
C LYS A 100 -6.32 -22.40 4.96
N ILE A 101 -6.53 -21.12 4.65
CA ILE A 101 -6.83 -20.64 3.30
C ILE A 101 -5.54 -20.27 2.55
N SER A 102 -5.49 -20.56 1.24
CA SER A 102 -4.37 -20.15 0.40
C SER A 102 -4.29 -18.61 0.28
N LYS A 103 -3.07 -18.07 0.12
CA LYS A 103 -2.86 -16.62 -0.12
C LYS A 103 -3.71 -16.12 -1.29
N ARG A 104 -3.76 -16.88 -2.39
CA ARG A 104 -4.58 -16.58 -3.58
C ARG A 104 -6.06 -16.40 -3.23
N ASN A 105 -6.65 -17.34 -2.49
CA ASN A 105 -8.07 -17.26 -2.12
C ASN A 105 -8.33 -16.14 -1.11
N LYS A 106 -7.39 -15.90 -0.18
CA LYS A 106 -7.45 -14.77 0.76
C LYS A 106 -7.46 -13.44 0.01
N CYS A 107 -6.52 -13.23 -0.91
CA CYS A 107 -6.45 -12.05 -1.76
C CYS A 107 -7.70 -11.85 -2.61
N ARG A 108 -8.16 -12.90 -3.29
CA ARG A 108 -9.40 -12.87 -4.07
C ARG A 108 -10.57 -12.38 -3.22
N TYR A 109 -10.75 -12.98 -2.04
CA TYR A 109 -11.87 -12.65 -1.17
C TYR A 109 -11.83 -11.22 -0.66
N VAL A 110 -10.66 -10.72 -0.22
CA VAL A 110 -10.52 -9.33 0.25
C VAL A 110 -10.94 -8.34 -0.84
N PHE A 111 -10.50 -8.52 -2.08
CA PHE A 111 -10.92 -7.65 -3.18
C PHE A 111 -12.39 -7.84 -3.59
N GLU A 112 -12.92 -9.07 -3.60
CA GLU A 112 -14.36 -9.30 -3.85
C GLU A 112 -15.24 -8.64 -2.80
N VAL A 113 -14.81 -8.63 -1.53
CA VAL A 113 -15.47 -7.88 -0.47
C VAL A 113 -15.36 -6.38 -0.70
N LEU A 114 -14.18 -5.86 -1.08
CA LEU A 114 -14.00 -4.44 -1.40
C LEU A 114 -15.01 -3.97 -2.45
N TYR A 115 -15.13 -4.69 -3.56
CA TYR A 115 -16.09 -4.40 -4.63
C TYR A 115 -17.55 -4.55 -4.21
N LYS A 116 -17.84 -5.43 -3.25
CA LYS A 116 -19.18 -5.64 -2.72
C LYS A 116 -19.60 -4.54 -1.73
N VAL A 117 -18.69 -4.11 -0.87
CA VAL A 117 -18.95 -3.13 0.19
C VAL A 117 -19.02 -1.71 -0.38
N ASP A 118 -18.11 -1.39 -1.30
CA ASP A 118 -18.08 -0.09 -1.97
C ASP A 118 -17.85 -0.28 -3.48
N PRO A 119 -18.90 -0.49 -4.29
CA PRO A 119 -18.74 -0.73 -5.73
C PRO A 119 -18.07 0.40 -6.52
N LYS A 120 -17.99 1.61 -5.94
CA LYS A 120 -17.43 2.81 -6.57
C LYS A 120 -16.10 3.24 -5.93
N TRP A 121 -15.51 2.38 -5.11
CA TRP A 121 -14.23 2.66 -4.46
C TRP A 121 -13.14 3.05 -5.46
N ASP A 122 -12.36 4.06 -5.13
CA ASP A 122 -11.09 4.40 -5.78
C ASP A 122 -10.18 5.15 -4.80
N ASN A 123 -8.94 5.38 -5.20
CA ASN A 123 -7.96 6.17 -4.44
C ASN A 123 -7.85 7.63 -4.93
N VAL A 124 -8.75 8.10 -5.81
CA VAL A 124 -8.70 9.48 -6.35
C VAL A 124 -8.96 10.49 -5.25
N GLN A 125 -9.90 10.19 -4.34
CA GLN A 125 -10.28 11.13 -3.29
C GLN A 125 -9.16 11.40 -2.29
N SER A 126 -8.22 10.46 -2.13
CA SER A 126 -7.04 10.63 -1.26
C SER A 126 -6.01 11.63 -1.81
N ALA A 127 -6.14 12.05 -3.08
CA ALA A 127 -5.31 13.10 -3.67
C ALA A 127 -5.84 14.52 -3.40
N LYS A 128 -7.01 14.64 -2.74
CA LYS A 128 -7.66 15.91 -2.42
C LYS A 128 -7.63 16.12 -0.92
N PHE A 129 -7.39 17.37 -0.51
CA PHE A 129 -7.59 17.80 0.87
C PHE A 129 -9.03 18.32 1.01
N HIS A 130 -9.87 17.60 1.74
CA HIS A 130 -11.28 17.97 1.90
C HIS A 130 -11.49 18.93 3.07
N ASN A 131 -10.48 19.12 3.92
CA ASN A 131 -10.54 19.96 5.12
C ASN A 131 -11.65 19.49 6.08
N ILE A 132 -11.80 18.17 6.18
CA ILE A 132 -12.74 17.48 7.08
C ILE A 132 -11.97 16.29 7.66
N ASP A 133 -11.44 16.46 8.88
CA ASP A 133 -10.52 15.50 9.50
C ASP A 133 -11.04 14.05 9.49
N GLU A 134 -12.31 13.84 9.83
CA GLU A 134 -12.91 12.49 9.81
C GLU A 134 -12.88 11.84 8.41
N LEU A 135 -13.17 12.63 7.37
CA LEU A 135 -13.16 12.17 5.99
C LEU A 135 -11.73 11.94 5.51
N ASP A 136 -10.84 12.91 5.72
CA ASP A 136 -9.44 12.84 5.29
C ASP A 136 -8.72 11.66 5.98
N ASN A 137 -8.91 11.49 7.28
CA ASN A 137 -8.36 10.36 8.06
C ASN A 137 -8.91 9.01 7.58
N THR A 138 -10.20 8.95 7.26
CA THR A 138 -10.82 7.73 6.69
C THR A 138 -10.23 7.41 5.32
N LEU A 139 -10.10 8.39 4.43
CA LEU A 139 -9.55 8.20 3.09
C LEU A 139 -8.09 7.74 3.11
N ILE A 140 -7.28 8.31 3.99
CA ILE A 140 -5.88 7.91 4.19
C ILE A 140 -5.78 6.50 4.80
N SER A 141 -6.63 6.18 5.77
CA SER A 141 -6.68 4.83 6.35
C SER A 141 -7.01 3.76 5.31
N LEU A 142 -8.03 4.01 4.49
CA LEU A 142 -8.43 3.11 3.42
C LEU A 142 -7.34 2.99 2.34
N LEU A 143 -6.67 4.09 1.99
CA LEU A 143 -5.53 4.08 1.06
C LEU A 143 -4.42 3.16 1.59
N GLY A 144 -4.02 3.32 2.86
CA GLY A 144 -2.98 2.49 3.48
C GLY A 144 -3.31 0.99 3.44
N GLU A 145 -4.54 0.64 3.85
CA GLU A 145 -5.03 -0.74 3.82
C GLU A 145 -5.04 -1.33 2.39
N ARG A 146 -5.49 -0.55 1.41
CA ARG A 146 -5.54 -0.96 0.00
C ARG A 146 -4.14 -1.19 -0.58
N LEU A 147 -3.19 -0.29 -0.30
CA LEU A 147 -1.81 -0.40 -0.79
C LEU A 147 -1.09 -1.60 -0.17
N ARG A 148 -1.22 -1.83 1.15
CA ARG A 148 -0.64 -3.03 1.80
C ARG A 148 -1.29 -4.32 1.33
N THR A 149 -2.60 -4.32 1.10
CA THR A 149 -3.28 -5.47 0.50
C THR A 149 -2.75 -5.75 -0.91
N TYR A 150 -2.56 -4.70 -1.72
CA TYR A 150 -2.00 -4.82 -3.06
C TYR A 150 -0.57 -5.39 -3.03
N ASP A 151 0.29 -4.89 -2.14
CA ASP A 151 1.64 -5.42 -1.94
C ASP A 151 1.63 -6.90 -1.50
N TYR A 152 0.89 -7.21 -0.42
CA TYR A 152 0.75 -8.57 0.12
C TYR A 152 0.31 -9.59 -0.94
N CYS A 153 -0.56 -9.17 -1.87
CA CYS A 153 -1.08 -10.01 -2.92
C CYS A 153 -0.19 -10.07 -4.17
N PHE A 154 0.21 -8.93 -4.72
CA PHE A 154 0.73 -8.86 -6.09
C PHE A 154 2.22 -8.53 -6.19
N LEU A 155 2.75 -7.68 -5.29
CA LEU A 155 4.15 -7.25 -5.35
C LEU A 155 5.06 -8.19 -4.54
N SER A 156 4.82 -8.31 -3.24
CA SER A 156 5.49 -9.25 -2.34
C SER A 156 4.84 -10.64 -2.40
N GLY A 157 3.55 -10.71 -2.71
CA GLY A 157 2.84 -11.97 -2.91
C GLY A 157 3.10 -12.65 -4.25
N GLU A 158 3.63 -11.91 -5.22
CA GLU A 158 3.92 -12.36 -6.61
C GLU A 158 2.75 -13.04 -7.33
N LEU A 159 1.51 -12.74 -6.93
CA LEU A 159 0.34 -13.24 -7.63
C LEU A 159 0.04 -12.39 -8.87
N ASP A 160 -0.55 -13.02 -9.88
CA ASP A 160 -1.02 -12.36 -11.09
C ASP A 160 -2.50 -11.97 -10.95
N PRO A 161 -2.86 -10.67 -10.99
CA PRO A 161 -4.24 -10.21 -10.92
C PRO A 161 -5.18 -10.93 -11.89
N ALA A 162 -4.77 -11.16 -13.13
CA ALA A 162 -5.61 -11.83 -14.14
C ALA A 162 -5.92 -13.28 -13.74
N GLN A 163 -4.96 -13.96 -13.12
CA GLN A 163 -5.15 -15.33 -12.63
C GLN A 163 -6.00 -15.37 -11.35
N ILE A 164 -5.86 -14.40 -10.45
CA ILE A 164 -6.71 -14.33 -9.25
C ILE A 164 -8.18 -14.17 -9.64
N PHE A 165 -8.47 -13.31 -10.62
CA PHE A 165 -9.83 -12.89 -10.96
C PHE A 165 -10.43 -13.58 -12.19
N GLN A 166 -9.79 -14.62 -12.74
CA GLN A 166 -10.26 -15.34 -13.95
C GLN A 166 -11.75 -15.75 -13.91
N ASN A 167 -12.27 -16.09 -12.71
CA ASN A 167 -13.67 -16.48 -12.48
C ASN A 167 -14.35 -15.55 -11.45
N SER A 168 -14.01 -14.26 -11.48
CA SER A 168 -14.58 -13.23 -10.62
C SER A 168 -15.24 -12.14 -11.46
N ALA A 169 -16.12 -11.34 -10.85
CA ALA A 169 -16.69 -10.15 -11.48
C ALA A 169 -15.70 -8.97 -11.54
N ILE A 170 -14.55 -9.10 -10.87
CA ILE A 170 -13.50 -8.07 -10.82
C ILE A 170 -12.69 -8.11 -12.12
N ASP A 171 -12.62 -6.96 -12.79
CA ASP A 171 -11.71 -6.75 -13.91
C ASP A 171 -10.34 -6.26 -13.40
N PRO A 172 -9.22 -6.96 -13.67
CA PRO A 172 -7.88 -6.52 -13.27
C PRO A 172 -7.51 -5.10 -13.73
N PHE A 173 -7.98 -4.69 -14.91
CA PHE A 173 -7.68 -3.35 -15.44
C PHE A 173 -8.44 -2.25 -14.67
N ASP A 174 -9.69 -2.51 -14.28
CA ASP A 174 -10.46 -1.65 -13.40
C ASP A 174 -9.84 -1.56 -11.99
N LEU A 175 -9.42 -2.70 -11.43
CA LEU A 175 -8.70 -2.75 -10.15
C LEU A 175 -7.45 -1.87 -10.18
N GLN A 176 -6.64 -1.98 -11.24
CA GLN A 176 -5.44 -1.17 -11.41
C GLN A 176 -5.77 0.33 -11.46
N LYS A 177 -6.79 0.73 -12.22
CA LYS A 177 -7.18 2.15 -12.33
C LYS A 177 -7.69 2.72 -11.02
N ARG A 178 -8.46 1.95 -10.25
CA ARG A 178 -8.96 2.37 -8.92
C ARG A 178 -7.83 2.48 -7.89
N MET A 179 -6.87 1.55 -7.93
CA MET A 179 -5.73 1.54 -7.03
C MET A 179 -4.72 2.67 -7.35
N PHE A 180 -4.44 2.88 -8.63
CA PHE A 180 -3.42 3.82 -9.12
C PHE A 180 -4.04 4.79 -10.13
N PRO A 181 -4.83 5.78 -9.64
CA PRO A 181 -5.59 6.67 -10.51
C PRO A 181 -4.73 7.55 -11.43
N PHE A 182 -3.46 7.74 -11.08
CA PHE A 182 -2.48 8.44 -11.92
C PHE A 182 -2.03 7.65 -13.14
N LEU A 183 -2.25 6.33 -13.20
CA LEU A 183 -1.95 5.54 -14.39
C LEU A 183 -2.99 5.76 -15.48
N LYS A 184 -2.52 5.80 -16.73
CA LYS A 184 -3.36 5.84 -17.91
C LYS A 184 -4.29 4.63 -17.93
N ARG A 185 -5.52 4.84 -18.40
CA ARG A 185 -6.49 3.76 -18.52
C ARG A 185 -6.07 2.78 -19.62
N VAL A 186 -6.12 1.50 -19.29
CA VAL A 186 -5.81 0.36 -20.16
C VAL A 186 -6.94 -0.67 -20.09
N SER A 187 -6.97 -1.58 -21.06
CA SER A 187 -7.95 -2.66 -21.16
C SER A 187 -7.33 -3.91 -21.83
N LYS A 188 -8.14 -4.96 -21.98
CA LYS A 188 -7.73 -6.20 -22.67
C LYS A 188 -7.38 -5.96 -24.14
N GLU A 189 -7.96 -4.94 -24.75
CA GLU A 189 -7.76 -4.54 -26.14
C GLU A 189 -6.56 -3.61 -26.34
N SER A 190 -5.87 -3.22 -25.25
CA SER A 190 -4.69 -2.36 -25.34
C SER A 190 -3.53 -3.09 -26.03
N ASP A 191 -3.12 -2.55 -27.17
CA ASP A 191 -2.03 -3.04 -28.02
C ASP A 191 -0.69 -2.33 -27.73
N VAL A 192 -0.73 -1.17 -27.10
CA VAL A 192 0.47 -0.41 -26.68
C VAL A 192 0.85 -0.74 -25.23
N MET A 193 2.10 -1.15 -25.05
CA MET A 193 2.71 -1.35 -23.73
C MET A 193 2.86 -0.01 -23.01
N MET A 194 2.44 0.07 -21.74
CA MET A 194 2.69 1.24 -20.89
C MET A 194 4.19 1.33 -20.57
N TRP A 195 4.91 2.11 -21.37
CA TRP A 195 6.34 2.35 -21.26
C TRP A 195 6.64 3.82 -21.57
N PRO A 196 7.58 4.49 -20.87
CA PRO A 196 7.91 5.88 -21.15
C PRO A 196 8.58 6.03 -22.51
N ILE A 197 8.49 7.22 -23.11
CA ILE A 197 9.36 7.58 -24.22
C ILE A 197 10.73 7.90 -23.64
N VAL A 198 11.77 7.25 -24.14
CA VAL A 198 13.14 7.42 -23.65
C VAL A 198 13.98 8.03 -24.76
N THR A 199 14.61 9.17 -24.49
CA THR A 199 15.50 9.84 -25.43
C THR A 199 16.89 9.96 -24.83
N ASP A 200 17.91 9.46 -25.51
CA ASP A 200 19.30 9.69 -25.13
C ASP A 200 19.70 11.11 -25.55
N LEU A 201 19.89 12.02 -24.58
CA LEU A 201 20.26 13.40 -24.86
C LEU A 201 21.73 13.54 -25.28
N SER A 202 22.56 12.52 -25.05
CA SER A 202 23.96 12.52 -25.49
C SER A 202 24.12 12.17 -26.97
N THR A 203 23.13 11.50 -27.58
CA THR A 203 23.11 11.21 -29.04
C THR A 203 22.01 11.99 -29.77
N GLY A 204 20.89 12.22 -29.11
CA GLY A 204 19.64 12.75 -29.68
C GLY A 204 18.69 11.66 -30.17
N GLU A 205 19.00 10.38 -29.93
CA GLU A 205 18.24 9.25 -30.45
C GLU A 205 17.19 8.76 -29.46
N SER A 206 16.07 8.26 -29.99
CA SER A 206 15.06 7.55 -29.20
C SER A 206 15.55 6.15 -28.87
N VAL A 207 15.42 5.75 -27.61
CA VAL A 207 15.75 4.42 -27.11
C VAL A 207 14.51 3.54 -27.29
N PRO A 208 14.62 2.40 -28.00
CA PRO A 208 13.48 1.52 -28.23
C PRO A 208 12.99 0.89 -26.91
N ASN A 209 11.69 0.60 -26.88
CA ASN A 209 11.09 -0.15 -25.78
C ASN A 209 11.80 -1.50 -25.57
N PRO A 210 11.88 -1.99 -24.32
CA PRO A 210 12.43 -3.29 -24.05
C PRO A 210 11.63 -4.37 -24.76
N GLN A 211 12.33 -5.36 -25.32
CA GLN A 211 11.70 -6.53 -25.91
C GLN A 211 11.17 -7.41 -24.78
N VAL A 212 9.86 -7.68 -24.80
CA VAL A 212 9.18 -8.52 -23.81
C VAL A 212 8.47 -9.66 -24.51
N ASP A 213 8.62 -10.87 -23.96
CA ASP A 213 7.91 -12.07 -24.44
C ASP A 213 6.50 -12.14 -23.81
N MET A 214 5.71 -11.09 -24.04
CA MET A 214 4.31 -11.02 -23.64
C MET A 214 3.55 -9.94 -24.40
N GLU A 215 2.24 -10.16 -24.57
CA GLU A 215 1.34 -9.17 -25.12
C GLU A 215 1.27 -7.91 -24.24
N SER A 216 1.08 -6.74 -24.87
CA SER A 216 0.93 -5.45 -24.19
C SER A 216 -0.19 -5.44 -23.15
N SER A 217 -1.34 -6.07 -23.45
CA SER A 217 -2.47 -6.18 -22.53
C SER A 217 -2.10 -6.97 -21.26
N LYS A 218 -1.34 -8.07 -21.40
CA LYS A 218 -0.83 -8.87 -20.29
C LYS A 218 0.23 -8.12 -19.49
N PHE A 219 1.10 -7.38 -20.16
CA PHE A 219 2.06 -6.50 -19.50
C PHE A 219 1.32 -5.47 -18.63
N ASN A 220 0.37 -4.77 -19.23
CA ASN A 220 -0.38 -3.67 -18.63
C ASN A 220 -1.31 -4.13 -17.49
N GLY A 221 -1.85 -5.35 -17.56
CA GLY A 221 -2.73 -5.91 -16.52
C GLY A 221 -2.00 -6.32 -15.22
N ASN A 222 -0.68 -6.46 -15.28
CA ASN A 222 0.19 -6.67 -14.11
C ASN A 222 1.36 -5.68 -14.12
N PHE A 223 1.04 -4.41 -14.38
CA PHE A 223 2.00 -3.35 -14.70
C PHE A 223 3.15 -3.29 -13.70
N TRP A 224 2.87 -3.15 -12.40
CA TRP A 224 3.91 -2.94 -11.39
C TRP A 224 4.87 -4.11 -11.24
N SER A 225 4.38 -5.35 -11.31
CA SER A 225 5.24 -6.54 -11.25
C SER A 225 6.17 -6.59 -12.47
N ASN A 226 5.64 -6.32 -13.66
CA ASN A 226 6.41 -6.34 -14.90
C ASN A 226 7.40 -5.16 -14.98
N TRP A 227 6.97 -3.97 -14.59
CA TRP A 227 7.78 -2.75 -14.48
C TRP A 227 8.98 -2.95 -13.54
N ARG A 228 8.75 -3.53 -12.35
CA ARG A 228 9.82 -3.87 -11.40
C ARG A 228 10.80 -4.90 -11.96
N LYS A 229 10.31 -5.90 -12.70
CA LYS A 229 11.16 -6.95 -13.31
C LYS A 229 12.07 -6.40 -14.40
N LEU A 230 11.58 -5.48 -15.22
CA LEU A 230 12.35 -4.86 -16.30
C LEU A 230 13.37 -3.82 -15.82
N SER A 231 13.25 -3.36 -14.57
CA SER A 231 14.22 -2.43 -14.00
C SER A 231 15.62 -3.05 -13.94
N SER A 232 16.64 -2.33 -14.42
CA SER A 232 18.02 -2.82 -14.55
C SER A 232 19.06 -1.71 -14.39
N GLY A 233 20.30 -2.07 -14.07
CA GLY A 233 21.41 -1.11 -13.96
C GLY A 233 21.32 -0.15 -12.76
N ARG A 234 22.27 0.80 -12.75
CA ARG A 234 22.44 1.84 -11.75
C ARG A 234 22.46 3.23 -12.40
N GLY A 235 21.89 4.22 -11.73
CA GLY A 235 21.95 5.59 -12.24
C GLY A 235 21.43 6.66 -11.28
N PHE A 236 21.57 7.90 -11.71
CA PHE A 236 20.96 9.06 -11.08
C PHE A 236 19.59 9.30 -11.67
N VAL A 237 18.64 9.65 -10.82
CA VAL A 237 17.26 9.94 -11.18
C VAL A 237 16.95 11.32 -10.64
N LEU A 238 16.36 12.17 -11.47
CA LEU A 238 15.92 13.48 -11.03
C LEU A 238 14.70 13.96 -11.79
N THR A 239 14.03 14.91 -11.19
CA THR A 239 13.07 15.78 -11.85
C THR A 239 13.51 17.22 -11.63
N MET A 240 13.18 18.12 -12.55
CA MET A 240 13.56 19.53 -12.42
C MET A 240 12.56 20.40 -13.17
N SER A 241 12.39 21.63 -12.70
CA SER A 241 11.66 22.65 -13.44
C SER A 241 12.60 23.50 -14.29
N GLU A 242 12.05 24.31 -15.19
CA GLU A 242 12.83 25.21 -16.06
C GLU A 242 13.86 26.07 -15.31
N LYS A 243 13.49 26.59 -14.14
CA LYS A 243 14.38 27.43 -13.32
C LYS A 243 15.59 26.67 -12.74
N ASP A 244 15.51 25.34 -12.67
CA ASP A 244 16.53 24.50 -12.05
C ASP A 244 17.54 23.96 -13.10
N VAL A 245 17.25 24.13 -14.40
CA VAL A 245 18.15 23.73 -15.50
C VAL A 245 19.56 24.29 -15.32
N PRO A 246 19.78 25.59 -15.01
CA PRO A 246 21.12 26.12 -14.79
C PRO A 246 21.89 25.45 -13.64
N LEU A 247 21.20 24.92 -12.62
CA LEU A 247 21.81 24.18 -11.52
C LEU A 247 22.24 22.80 -11.99
N PHE A 248 21.38 22.09 -12.73
CA PHE A 248 21.73 20.79 -13.30
C PHE A 248 22.93 20.87 -14.26
N LEU A 249 23.02 21.91 -15.10
CA LEU A 249 24.19 22.09 -15.98
C LEU A 249 25.49 22.21 -15.19
N LYS A 250 25.48 22.87 -14.02
CA LYS A 250 26.64 22.94 -13.12
C LYS A 250 26.89 21.60 -12.43
N GLN A 251 25.83 20.89 -12.02
CA GLN A 251 25.93 19.55 -11.44
C GLN A 251 26.64 18.60 -12.41
N LEU A 252 26.33 18.61 -13.71
CA LEU A 252 27.03 17.81 -14.72
C LEU A 252 28.55 18.06 -14.75
N LYS A 253 28.99 19.31 -14.58
CA LYS A 253 30.42 19.66 -14.51
C LYS A 253 31.08 19.16 -13.22
N VAL A 254 30.36 19.16 -12.09
CA VAL A 254 30.86 18.54 -10.85
C VAL A 254 31.01 17.02 -11.04
N MET A 255 30.04 16.39 -11.69
CA MET A 255 30.05 14.95 -11.93
C MET A 255 31.14 14.51 -12.90
N GLU A 256 31.46 15.35 -13.89
CA GLU A 256 32.66 15.23 -14.73
C GLU A 256 33.94 15.25 -13.89
N PHE A 257 34.10 16.23 -13.00
CA PHE A 257 35.25 16.33 -12.11
C PHE A 257 35.39 15.08 -11.22
N LEU A 258 34.28 14.55 -10.73
CA LEU A 258 34.22 13.32 -9.93
C LEU A 258 34.43 12.03 -10.76
N LYS A 259 34.57 12.15 -12.09
CA LYS A 259 34.70 11.04 -13.04
C LYS A 259 33.53 10.06 -12.95
N ASN A 260 32.32 10.59 -12.82
CA ASN A 260 31.12 9.77 -12.78
C ASN A 260 30.92 9.03 -14.11
N VAL A 261 30.55 7.76 -14.02
CA VAL A 261 30.23 6.90 -15.18
C VAL A 261 28.76 6.48 -15.21
N LEU A 262 28.01 6.76 -14.14
CA LEU A 262 26.60 6.36 -14.05
C LEU A 262 25.71 7.31 -14.87
N PRO A 263 24.74 6.78 -15.63
CA PRO A 263 23.81 7.60 -16.38
C PRO A 263 22.85 8.41 -15.49
N PHE A 264 22.38 9.55 -16.01
CA PHE A 264 21.29 10.34 -15.46
C PHE A 264 19.98 10.05 -16.20
N GLN A 265 18.87 10.02 -15.48
CA GLN A 265 17.51 10.00 -16.01
C GLN A 265 16.74 11.20 -15.48
N ILE A 266 16.40 12.12 -16.37
CA ILE A 266 15.50 13.25 -16.11
C ILE A 266 14.08 12.77 -16.39
N ILE A 267 13.27 12.67 -15.34
CA ILE A 267 11.90 12.17 -15.44
C ILE A 267 10.94 13.36 -15.58
N THR A 268 10.09 13.30 -16.60
CA THR A 268 9.08 14.33 -16.90
C THR A 268 7.70 13.72 -17.10
N THR A 269 6.65 14.48 -16.79
CA THR A 269 5.27 14.15 -17.14
C THR A 269 4.89 14.60 -18.57
N GLY A 270 5.85 15.14 -19.34
CA GLY A 270 5.75 15.43 -20.77
C GLY A 270 5.91 16.90 -21.14
N ASN A 271 5.73 17.83 -20.19
CA ASN A 271 5.74 19.28 -20.47
C ASN A 271 6.56 20.09 -19.46
N ASP A 272 7.45 19.44 -18.69
CA ASP A 272 8.19 20.12 -17.61
C ASP A 272 9.37 20.95 -18.12
N LEU A 273 9.86 20.64 -19.33
CA LEU A 273 11.03 21.26 -19.95
C LEU A 273 10.76 21.62 -21.42
N SER A 274 11.22 22.79 -21.81
CA SER A 274 11.19 23.32 -23.16
C SER A 274 12.28 22.68 -24.03
N LEU A 275 12.07 22.71 -25.34
CA LEU A 275 13.04 22.24 -26.33
C LEU A 275 14.38 22.98 -26.22
N GLU A 276 14.37 24.26 -25.85
CA GLU A 276 15.59 25.04 -25.63
C GLU A 276 16.40 24.50 -24.44
N SER A 277 15.73 24.26 -23.31
CA SER A 277 16.37 23.70 -22.12
C SER A 277 16.89 22.29 -22.35
N ILE A 278 16.11 21.43 -23.04
CA ILE A 278 16.56 20.10 -23.47
C ILE A 278 17.80 20.22 -24.37
N GLY A 279 17.83 21.17 -25.30
CA GLY A 279 18.97 21.44 -26.16
C GLY A 279 20.23 21.87 -25.38
N LYS A 280 20.08 22.73 -24.37
CA LYS A 280 21.18 23.14 -23.47
C LYS A 280 21.73 21.95 -22.69
N ILE A 281 20.86 21.11 -22.14
CA ILE A 281 21.25 19.90 -21.40
C ILE A 281 21.99 18.94 -22.33
N SER A 282 21.45 18.66 -23.52
CA SER A 282 22.08 17.80 -24.52
C SER A 282 23.49 18.29 -24.89
N LYS A 283 23.64 19.60 -25.13
CA LYS A 283 24.94 20.21 -25.42
C LYS A 283 25.95 19.97 -24.29
N ILE A 284 25.60 20.33 -23.05
CA ILE A 284 26.52 20.17 -21.91
C ILE A 284 26.82 18.70 -21.64
N ALA A 285 25.83 17.81 -21.70
CA ALA A 285 26.02 16.37 -21.50
C ALA A 285 27.06 15.79 -22.49
N LYS A 286 26.98 16.19 -23.77
CA LYS A 286 27.97 15.82 -24.80
C LYS A 286 29.35 16.39 -24.49
N GLU A 287 29.44 17.67 -24.12
CA GLU A 287 30.72 18.32 -23.78
C GLU A 287 31.44 17.63 -22.62
N VAL A 288 30.71 17.16 -21.60
CA VAL A 288 31.28 16.53 -20.40
C VAL A 288 31.35 15.00 -20.47
N GLY A 289 30.93 14.40 -21.59
CA GLY A 289 30.87 12.95 -21.77
C GLY A 289 29.94 12.23 -20.79
N GLN A 290 28.90 12.89 -20.26
CA GLN A 290 27.92 12.27 -19.36
C GLN A 290 26.72 11.73 -20.15
N LYS A 291 26.29 10.51 -19.83
CA LYS A 291 25.07 9.91 -20.39
C LYS A 291 23.85 10.47 -19.66
N VAL A 292 22.98 11.16 -20.39
CA VAL A 292 21.75 11.75 -19.85
C VAL A 292 20.57 11.31 -20.70
N TYR A 293 19.55 10.75 -20.07
CA TYR A 293 18.32 10.30 -20.71
C TYR A 293 17.15 11.18 -20.24
N LEU A 294 16.29 11.56 -21.17
CA LEU A 294 14.98 12.12 -20.88
C LEU A 294 13.96 10.98 -20.87
N ILE A 295 13.23 10.82 -19.77
CA ILE A 295 12.19 9.80 -19.58
C ILE A 295 10.83 10.50 -19.50
N ASP A 296 10.10 10.49 -20.60
CA ASP A 296 8.77 11.09 -20.71
C ASP A 296 7.68 10.07 -20.35
N CYS A 297 7.01 10.31 -19.23
CA CYS A 297 6.00 9.43 -18.66
C CYS A 297 4.57 9.75 -19.15
N SER A 298 4.38 10.70 -20.05
CA SER A 298 3.05 11.09 -20.58
C SER A 298 2.28 9.93 -21.23
N THR A 299 2.98 8.91 -21.73
CA THR A 299 2.39 7.69 -22.29
C THR A 299 1.79 6.76 -21.23
N MET A 300 2.25 6.85 -19.98
CA MET A 300 1.86 5.99 -18.86
C MET A 300 0.95 6.69 -17.85
N LEU A 301 0.99 8.02 -17.82
CA LEU A 301 0.22 8.81 -16.88
C LEU A 301 -1.13 9.23 -17.45
N ASP A 302 -2.13 9.31 -16.57
CA ASP A 302 -3.41 9.91 -16.89
C ASP A 302 -3.25 11.43 -16.98
N SER A 303 -3.60 12.02 -18.12
CA SER A 303 -3.34 13.43 -18.38
C SER A 303 -4.15 14.36 -17.47
N GLU A 304 -5.38 13.99 -17.14
CA GLU A 304 -6.24 14.82 -16.30
C GLU A 304 -5.82 14.72 -14.83
N PHE A 305 -5.50 13.52 -14.36
CA PHE A 305 -4.93 13.34 -13.03
C PHE A 305 -3.60 14.10 -12.88
N SER A 306 -2.72 13.99 -13.86
CA SER A 306 -1.40 14.61 -13.81
C SER A 306 -1.50 16.13 -13.73
N LYS A 307 -2.31 16.76 -14.59
CA LYS A 307 -2.54 18.22 -14.55
C LYS A 307 -3.14 18.69 -13.22
N ALA A 308 -4.02 17.88 -12.62
CA ALA A 308 -4.73 18.27 -11.41
C ALA A 308 -3.89 18.07 -10.14
N PHE A 309 -3.08 17.02 -10.07
CA PHE A 309 -2.50 16.54 -8.81
C PHE A 309 -0.98 16.34 -8.84
N ILE A 310 -0.35 16.33 -10.01
CA ILE A 310 1.11 16.16 -10.13
C ILE A 310 1.72 17.52 -10.47
N SER A 311 2.28 18.15 -9.45
CA SER A 311 3.04 19.40 -9.55
C SER A 311 4.16 19.39 -8.52
N PHE A 312 5.04 20.38 -8.51
CA PHE A 312 6.04 20.57 -7.45
C PHE A 312 6.73 19.28 -6.96
N PHE A 313 6.54 18.91 -5.70
CA PHE A 313 7.19 17.77 -5.06
C PHE A 313 6.66 16.42 -5.53
N GLN A 314 5.43 16.35 -6.06
CA GLN A 314 4.84 15.12 -6.58
C GLN A 314 5.64 14.56 -7.77
N ASN A 315 6.35 15.41 -8.50
CA ASN A 315 7.26 14.96 -9.55
C ASN A 315 8.40 14.07 -9.04
N LYS A 316 8.82 14.21 -7.76
CA LYS A 316 9.80 13.29 -7.16
C LYS A 316 9.25 11.88 -7.03
N TRP A 317 7.95 11.74 -6.74
CA TRP A 317 7.29 10.43 -6.71
C TRP A 317 7.21 9.82 -8.10
N VAL A 318 6.84 10.62 -9.12
CA VAL A 318 6.89 10.16 -10.53
C VAL A 318 8.29 9.71 -10.89
N ALA A 319 9.31 10.49 -10.53
CA ALA A 319 10.70 10.16 -10.82
C ALA A 319 11.15 8.85 -10.16
N THR A 320 10.79 8.66 -8.89
CA THR A 320 11.09 7.46 -8.09
C THR A 320 10.39 6.22 -8.66
N LEU A 321 9.14 6.36 -9.10
CA LEU A 321 8.33 5.25 -9.61
C LEU A 321 8.70 4.86 -11.04
N PHE A 322 8.89 5.84 -11.94
CA PHE A 322 8.93 5.62 -13.40
C PHE A 322 10.32 5.74 -14.04
N ASN A 323 11.40 5.86 -13.26
CA ASN A 323 12.75 5.61 -13.79
C ASN A 323 12.94 4.13 -14.17
N THR A 324 13.89 3.82 -15.06
CA THR A 324 14.12 2.42 -15.51
C THR A 324 15.21 1.67 -14.73
N PHE A 325 15.83 2.30 -13.74
CA PHE A 325 16.92 1.70 -12.99
C PHE A 325 16.44 0.69 -11.94
N LYS A 326 17.24 -0.35 -11.70
CA LYS A 326 17.05 -1.27 -10.56
C LYS A 326 17.49 -0.60 -9.26
N GLU A 327 18.67 0.01 -9.27
CA GLU A 327 19.26 0.71 -8.14
C GLU A 327 19.49 2.16 -8.55
N PHE A 328 18.96 3.13 -7.84
CA PHE A 328 19.10 4.54 -8.25
C PHE A 328 19.37 5.47 -7.08
N ILE A 329 19.94 6.62 -7.42
CA ILE A 329 20.10 7.77 -6.54
C ILE A 329 19.13 8.84 -7.04
N LEU A 330 18.03 9.06 -6.32
CA LEU A 330 17.22 10.26 -6.48
C LEU A 330 18.06 11.45 -6.01
N LEU A 331 18.28 12.43 -6.88
CA LEU A 331 19.16 13.56 -6.63
C LEU A 331 18.50 14.84 -7.15
N ASP A 332 18.22 15.81 -6.29
CA ASP A 332 17.72 17.11 -6.76
C ASP A 332 18.79 17.85 -7.60
N ALA A 333 18.34 18.72 -8.51
CA ALA A 333 19.22 19.48 -9.39
C ALA A 333 20.14 20.47 -8.62
N ASP A 334 19.77 20.82 -7.39
CA ASP A 334 20.49 21.71 -6.49
C ASP A 334 21.36 20.98 -5.44
N VAL A 335 21.41 19.64 -5.49
CA VAL A 335 22.25 18.84 -4.60
C VAL A 335 23.59 18.52 -5.27
N VAL A 336 24.69 18.74 -4.55
CA VAL A 336 26.04 18.52 -5.07
C VAL A 336 26.77 17.47 -4.22
N PRO A 337 26.95 16.23 -4.71
CA PRO A 337 27.76 15.26 -3.99
C PRO A 337 29.25 15.64 -4.08
N PHE A 338 29.97 15.58 -2.95
CA PHE A 338 31.44 15.71 -2.91
C PHE A 338 32.17 14.36 -2.91
N VAL A 339 31.42 13.26 -3.07
CA VAL A 339 31.91 11.89 -3.09
C VAL A 339 31.53 11.22 -4.40
N LYS A 340 32.26 10.17 -4.78
CA LYS A 340 31.92 9.35 -5.95
C LYS A 340 30.61 8.59 -5.72
N SER A 341 29.89 8.31 -6.80
CA SER A 341 28.60 7.60 -6.78
C SER A 341 28.66 6.23 -6.09
N ASP A 342 29.77 5.50 -6.23
CA ASP A 342 29.98 4.20 -5.58
C ASP A 342 29.92 4.26 -4.05
N TYR A 343 30.18 5.43 -3.44
CA TYR A 343 30.05 5.62 -2.00
C TYR A 343 28.64 5.25 -1.51
N PHE A 344 27.63 5.69 -2.24
CA PHE A 344 26.23 5.50 -1.88
C PHE A 344 25.82 4.02 -1.92
N PHE A 345 26.13 3.32 -3.02
CA PHE A 345 25.82 1.90 -3.18
C PHE A 345 26.68 0.97 -2.31
N ASN A 346 27.83 1.45 -1.82
CA ASN A 346 28.69 0.68 -0.94
C ASN A 346 28.41 0.87 0.55
N SER A 347 27.57 1.84 0.92
CA SER A 347 27.16 2.10 2.29
C SER A 347 26.64 0.82 2.97
N PRO A 348 27.11 0.48 4.19
CA PRO A 348 26.58 -0.65 4.95
C PRO A 348 25.08 -0.55 5.19
N SER A 349 24.56 0.66 5.46
CA SER A 349 23.13 0.89 5.66
C SER A 349 22.33 0.57 4.39
N TYR A 350 22.82 1.02 3.22
CA TYR A 350 22.20 0.69 1.94
C TYR A 350 22.20 -0.81 1.67
N LYS A 351 23.35 -1.48 1.82
CA LYS A 351 23.48 -2.93 1.57
C LYS A 351 22.59 -3.78 2.48
N ARG A 352 22.33 -3.31 3.69
CA ARG A 352 21.48 -4.01 4.67
C ARG A 352 19.99 -3.84 4.40
N SER A 353 19.56 -2.64 4.02
CA SER A 353 18.14 -2.33 3.93
C SER A 353 17.62 -2.23 2.49
N GLY A 354 18.46 -1.99 1.49
CA GLY A 354 18.07 -1.63 0.13
C GLY A 354 17.65 -0.15 -0.03
N ILE A 355 17.77 0.67 1.02
CA ILE A 355 17.47 2.10 0.99
C ILE A 355 18.46 2.90 1.84
N LEU A 356 18.94 4.04 1.34
CA LEU A 356 19.76 4.98 2.09
C LEU A 356 19.07 6.34 2.13
N LEU A 357 18.82 6.81 3.34
CA LEU A 357 18.23 8.09 3.66
C LEU A 357 19.24 8.91 4.47
N PHE A 358 19.13 10.22 4.37
CA PHE A 358 19.99 11.16 5.08
C PHE A 358 19.17 11.98 6.06
N LYS A 359 19.80 12.37 7.17
CA LYS A 359 19.18 13.27 8.13
C LYS A 359 19.12 14.68 7.52
N ASP A 360 17.94 15.30 7.56
CA ASP A 360 17.78 16.71 7.22
C ASP A 360 18.19 17.60 8.43
N ARG A 361 17.80 18.87 8.40
CA ARG A 361 18.17 19.91 9.35
C ARG A 361 17.54 19.67 10.72
N VAL A 362 18.31 19.94 11.78
CA VAL A 362 17.78 19.91 13.14
C VAL A 362 17.18 21.27 13.48
N MET A 363 15.86 21.39 13.41
CA MET A 363 15.11 22.60 13.75
C MET A 363 14.20 22.35 14.94
N GLN A 364 14.76 22.42 16.15
CA GLN A 364 14.08 22.01 17.40
C GLN A 364 12.76 22.74 17.69
N ASN A 365 12.57 23.92 17.10
CA ASN A 365 11.37 24.74 17.33
C ASN A 365 10.35 24.64 16.18
N GLU A 366 10.63 23.86 15.13
CA GLU A 366 9.69 23.65 14.03
C GLU A 366 8.93 22.34 14.22
N HIS A 367 7.61 22.49 14.37
CA HIS A 367 6.71 21.39 14.70
C HIS A 367 5.60 21.26 13.65
N THR A 368 5.16 20.03 13.41
CA THR A 368 3.93 19.74 12.68
C THR A 368 2.71 19.88 13.60
N PHE A 369 1.52 19.75 13.03
CA PHE A 369 0.27 19.81 13.76
C PHE A 369 -0.21 18.42 14.17
N ASP A 370 -0.93 18.32 15.29
CA ASP A 370 -1.48 17.05 15.79
C ASP A 370 -2.34 16.35 14.73
N TYR A 371 -3.18 17.10 14.01
CA TYR A 371 -4.03 16.53 12.96
C TYR A 371 -3.24 15.84 11.84
N CYS A 372 -2.00 16.29 11.55
CA CYS A 372 -1.13 15.61 10.57
C CYS A 372 -0.68 14.25 11.09
N VAL A 373 -0.32 14.16 12.37
CA VAL A 373 0.11 12.91 13.01
C VAL A 373 -1.07 11.96 13.19
N GLU A 374 -2.22 12.47 13.60
CA GLU A 374 -3.47 11.69 13.68
C GLU A 374 -3.84 11.10 12.31
N MET A 375 -3.78 11.90 11.24
CA MET A 375 -4.02 11.41 9.89
C MET A 375 -3.02 10.31 9.49
N LEU A 376 -1.73 10.48 9.79
CA LEU A 376 -0.69 9.50 9.47
C LEU A 376 -0.81 8.22 10.31
N SER A 377 -1.33 8.29 11.53
CA SER A 377 -1.66 7.09 12.32
C SER A 377 -2.67 6.19 11.61
N GLY A 378 -3.56 6.77 10.79
CA GLY A 378 -4.49 6.04 9.94
C GLY A 378 -3.80 5.13 8.93
N VAL A 379 -2.58 5.48 8.50
CA VAL A 379 -1.78 4.67 7.60
C VAL A 379 -1.28 3.40 8.29
N GLU A 380 -1.21 3.32 9.61
CA GLU A 380 -0.73 2.10 10.29
C GLU A 380 -1.67 0.90 10.06
N PRO A 381 -1.17 -0.35 10.05
CA PRO A 381 -2.00 -1.54 9.98
C PRO A 381 -3.03 -1.55 11.12
N SER A 382 -4.28 -1.84 10.79
CA SER A 382 -5.25 -2.12 11.85
C SER A 382 -5.05 -3.52 12.42
N GLY A 383 -5.49 -3.77 13.65
CA GLY A 383 -5.48 -5.12 14.21
C GLY A 383 -6.28 -6.12 13.36
N GLN A 384 -7.37 -5.67 12.72
CA GLN A 384 -8.15 -6.49 11.79
C GLN A 384 -7.34 -6.88 10.56
N GLU A 385 -6.60 -5.92 9.99
CA GLU A 385 -5.68 -6.15 8.87
C GLU A 385 -4.57 -7.12 9.27
N HIS A 386 -3.94 -6.87 10.43
CA HIS A 386 -2.87 -7.69 10.98
C HIS A 386 -3.31 -9.15 11.16
N ARG A 387 -4.48 -9.38 11.78
CA ARG A 387 -5.02 -10.74 11.97
C ARG A 387 -5.28 -11.46 10.65
N LEU A 388 -5.69 -10.75 9.61
CA LEU A 388 -6.06 -11.37 8.34
C LEU A 388 -4.83 -11.67 7.45
N ILE A 389 -3.97 -10.68 7.24
CA ILE A 389 -2.85 -10.76 6.28
C ILE A 389 -1.47 -10.60 6.92
N SER A 390 -1.39 -10.51 8.25
CA SER A 390 -0.14 -10.39 9.01
C SER A 390 0.70 -9.16 8.63
N SER A 391 0.04 -8.08 8.21
CA SER A 391 0.73 -6.81 7.92
C SER A 391 1.34 -6.23 9.19
N LYS A 392 2.54 -5.68 9.06
CA LYS A 392 3.30 -5.06 10.15
C LYS A 392 4.15 -3.93 9.59
N LEU A 393 4.43 -2.92 10.42
CA LEU A 393 5.47 -1.94 10.14
C LEU A 393 6.70 -2.25 11.02
N ILE A 394 7.83 -1.63 10.68
CA ILE A 394 9.04 -1.71 11.52
C ILE A 394 8.82 -0.93 12.83
N PHE A 395 8.15 0.22 12.72
CA PHE A 395 7.71 1.06 13.82
C PHE A 395 6.25 1.45 13.58
N ASP A 396 5.44 1.33 14.62
CA ASP A 396 4.05 1.77 14.68
C ASP A 396 3.69 2.12 16.13
N SER A 397 2.52 2.74 16.30
CA SER A 397 2.05 3.25 17.59
C SER A 397 1.83 2.16 18.66
N SER A 398 1.73 0.89 18.27
CA SER A 398 1.52 -0.22 19.21
C SER A 398 2.83 -0.77 19.79
N LEU A 399 3.98 -0.42 19.20
CA LEU A 399 5.27 -0.93 19.61
C LEU A 399 5.86 -0.09 20.75
N SER A 400 6.25 -0.74 21.84
CA SER A 400 7.05 -0.10 22.89
C SER A 400 8.52 -0.05 22.46
N PHE A 401 9.02 1.14 22.11
CA PHE A 401 10.43 1.38 21.81
C PHE A 401 10.90 2.73 22.35
N SER A 402 12.21 2.85 22.56
CA SER A 402 12.85 4.12 22.92
C SER A 402 13.46 4.79 21.69
N SER A 403 13.60 6.12 21.70
CA SER A 403 14.33 6.84 20.65
C SER A 403 15.79 6.41 20.52
N SER A 404 16.39 5.81 21.55
CA SER A 404 17.75 5.26 21.53
C SER A 404 17.88 3.87 20.91
N SER A 405 16.78 3.27 20.44
CA SER A 405 16.80 1.87 19.97
C SER A 405 17.46 1.70 18.60
N SER A 406 17.25 2.64 17.68
CA SER A 406 17.93 2.76 16.39
C SER A 406 17.76 4.18 15.83
N GLU A 407 18.48 4.52 14.77
CA GLU A 407 18.32 5.80 14.07
C GLU A 407 16.90 5.97 13.52
N GLU A 408 16.31 4.92 12.96
CA GLU A 408 14.93 4.92 12.46
C GLU A 408 13.91 5.08 13.59
N ALA A 409 14.14 4.42 14.73
CA ALA A 409 13.32 4.59 15.92
C ALA A 409 13.36 6.03 16.44
N SER A 410 14.54 6.66 16.41
CA SER A 410 14.67 8.08 16.77
C SER A 410 13.91 8.98 15.81
N VAL A 411 13.93 8.71 14.50
CA VAL A 411 13.19 9.49 13.50
C VAL A 411 11.70 9.35 13.73
N TYR A 412 11.20 8.13 13.90
CA TYR A 412 9.78 7.89 14.19
C TYR A 412 9.37 8.62 15.47
N TYR A 413 10.09 8.42 16.57
CA TYR A 413 9.76 9.03 17.86
C TYR A 413 9.75 10.56 17.80
N ASN A 414 10.74 11.18 17.17
CA ASN A 414 10.77 12.64 17.09
C ASN A 414 9.62 13.20 16.22
N PHE A 415 9.21 12.49 15.17
CA PHE A 415 8.10 12.92 14.33
C PHE A 415 6.73 12.67 14.98
N PHE A 416 6.46 11.44 15.43
CA PHE A 416 5.13 11.04 15.90
C PHE A 416 4.87 11.45 17.37
N GLU A 417 5.89 11.47 18.23
CA GLU A 417 5.70 11.80 19.66
C GLU A 417 6.08 13.25 19.99
N LYS A 418 7.09 13.81 19.30
CA LYS A 418 7.53 15.20 19.53
C LYS A 418 7.08 16.18 18.47
N LEU A 419 6.39 15.73 17.42
CA LEU A 419 5.91 16.56 16.32
C LEU A 419 7.02 17.31 15.56
N GLN A 420 8.28 16.91 15.70
CA GLN A 420 9.38 17.64 15.08
C GLN A 420 9.41 17.43 13.56
N LEU A 421 9.77 18.47 12.82
CA LEU A 421 9.93 18.43 11.36
C LEU A 421 11.38 18.17 10.94
N HIS A 422 11.60 18.00 9.63
CA HIS A 422 12.92 17.95 8.98
C HIS A 422 13.81 16.80 9.46
N HIS A 423 13.26 15.59 9.48
CA HIS A 423 14.03 14.40 9.88
C HIS A 423 14.77 13.71 8.73
N VAL A 424 14.18 13.69 7.54
CA VAL A 424 14.66 12.90 6.41
C VAL A 424 14.78 13.81 5.19
N ASP A 425 16.00 13.91 4.65
CA ASP A 425 16.28 14.69 3.46
C ASP A 425 15.68 14.02 2.23
N SER A 426 15.02 14.81 1.38
CA SER A 426 14.38 14.34 0.15
C SER A 426 15.13 14.73 -1.13
N GLY A 427 16.26 15.43 -1.00
CA GLY A 427 17.12 15.83 -2.10
C GLY A 427 18.15 14.77 -2.48
N LEU A 428 18.43 13.82 -1.59
CA LEU A 428 19.28 12.66 -1.86
C LEU A 428 18.72 11.38 -1.23
N VAL A 429 18.27 10.45 -2.07
CA VAL A 429 17.76 9.14 -1.62
C VAL A 429 18.31 8.03 -2.50
N VAL A 430 18.81 6.95 -1.91
CA VAL A 430 19.32 5.79 -2.66
C VAL A 430 18.37 4.64 -2.48
N VAL A 431 17.93 4.00 -3.57
CA VAL A 431 16.89 2.96 -3.53
C VAL A 431 17.29 1.76 -4.38
N ASN A 432 17.03 0.56 -3.87
CA ASN A 432 16.95 -0.67 -4.65
C ASN A 432 15.47 -1.01 -4.88
N LYS A 433 14.97 -0.74 -6.09
CA LYS A 433 13.55 -0.90 -6.47
C LYS A 433 13.07 -2.36 -6.44
N ARG A 434 13.98 -3.34 -6.44
CA ARG A 434 13.57 -4.75 -6.31
C ARG A 434 13.35 -5.15 -4.86
N GLU A 435 13.96 -4.44 -3.93
CA GLU A 435 13.85 -4.69 -2.49
C GLU A 435 12.90 -3.71 -1.79
N LYS A 436 12.43 -2.67 -2.49
CA LYS A 436 11.59 -1.58 -1.98
C LYS A 436 10.37 -1.32 -2.85
#